data_AF-A0A538DWT8-F1
#
_entry.id   AF-A0A538DWT8-F1
#
_cell.length_a   1.000
_cell.length_b   1.000
_cell.length_c   1.000
_cell.angle_alpha   90.00
_cell.angle_beta   90.00
_cell.angle_gamma   90.00
#
_symmetry.space_group_name_H-M   'P 1'
#
loop_
_entity.id
_entity.type
_entity.pdbx_description
1 polymer ?
#
loop_
_entity_poly.entity_id
_entity_poly.type
_entity_poly.pdbx_seq_one_letter_code
_entity_poly.pdbx_strand_id
1 'polypeptide(L)'
;MIGLAGTLTAAAGLTDRGDRLSGDTVVRVEGGDVVAYDAVSGARRWSRPADGAVVLAVEPGVVHLLTPDHHVVSLELGTGDERSRIYAHIPDTHDLPWVAGYAYASDGYVVIERLIPGANPNGSDAEYYYQVPTLVLTGS
;
A
#
# COMPACT_ATOMS: atom_id res chain seq x y z
N MET A 1 9.06 17.78 2.87
CA MET A 1 8.00 18.38 2.05
C MET A 1 8.47 19.73 1.52
N ILE A 2 8.21 20.07 0.26
CA ILE A 2 8.53 21.41 -0.26
C ILE A 2 7.36 22.34 0.12
N GLY A 3 7.61 23.35 0.95
CA GLY A 3 6.63 24.36 1.31
C GLY A 3 6.37 25.36 0.19
N LEU A 4 5.32 26.18 0.35
CA LEU A 4 4.85 27.20 -0.61
C LEU A 4 5.92 28.21 -1.12
N ALA A 5 7.08 28.27 -0.48
CA ALA A 5 8.21 29.14 -0.85
C ALA A 5 9.48 28.37 -1.29
N GLY A 6 9.39 27.07 -1.56
CA GLY A 6 10.57 26.24 -1.87
C GLY A 6 11.39 25.85 -0.64
N THR A 7 10.94 26.21 0.56
CA THR A 7 11.57 25.84 1.83
C THR A 7 11.25 24.39 2.18
N LEU A 8 12.26 23.64 2.63
CA LEU A 8 12.06 22.28 3.10
C LEU A 8 11.40 22.32 4.48
N THR A 9 10.17 21.82 4.57
CA THR A 9 9.48 21.60 5.84
C THR A 9 9.71 20.16 6.29
N ALA A 10 10.13 20.00 7.55
CA ALA A 10 10.27 18.71 8.19
C ALA A 10 8.90 18.00 8.27
N ALA A 11 8.88 16.71 7.94
CA ALA A 11 7.70 15.88 8.10
C ALA A 11 7.76 15.17 9.45
N ALA A 12 7.42 15.85 10.55
CA ALA A 12 7.51 15.29 11.90
C ALA A 12 6.62 14.04 12.10
N GLY A 13 5.54 13.90 11.31
CA GLY A 13 4.71 12.71 11.31
C GLY A 13 5.38 11.47 10.69
N LEU A 14 6.45 11.64 9.91
CA LEU A 14 7.22 10.56 9.30
C LEU A 14 8.22 10.00 10.34
N THR A 15 7.81 8.98 11.07
CA THR A 15 8.56 8.49 12.25
C THR A 15 9.16 7.09 12.07
N ASP A 16 8.81 6.37 10.99
CA ASP A 16 9.28 5.01 10.74
C ASP A 16 9.57 4.77 9.24
N ARG A 17 10.45 3.82 8.93
CA ARG A 17 10.77 3.44 7.53
C ARG A 17 9.59 2.84 6.77
N GLY A 18 8.64 2.24 7.48
CA GLY A 18 7.41 1.67 6.91
C GLY A 18 6.40 2.73 6.47
N ASP A 19 6.58 3.99 6.87
CA ASP A 19 5.65 5.06 6.53
C ASP A 19 5.53 5.27 5.03
N ARG A 20 4.32 5.64 4.63
CA ARG A 20 4.02 6.11 3.27
C ARG A 20 3.62 7.57 3.35
N LEU A 21 4.21 8.40 2.48
CA LEU A 21 3.97 9.84 2.44
C LEU A 21 3.41 10.23 1.07
N SER A 22 2.28 10.93 1.07
CA SER A 22 1.72 11.58 -0.12
C SER A 22 1.24 12.96 0.26
N GLY A 23 1.82 13.98 -0.38
CA GLY A 23 1.61 15.38 -0.01
C GLY A 23 1.88 15.62 1.48
N ASP A 24 0.87 16.07 2.19
CA ASP A 24 0.91 16.40 3.62
C ASP A 24 0.38 15.28 4.52
N THR A 25 0.21 14.07 3.99
CA THR A 25 -0.35 12.93 4.74
C THR A 25 0.66 11.82 4.85
N VAL A 26 0.94 11.40 6.08
CA VAL A 26 1.66 10.15 6.38
C VAL A 26 0.64 9.06 6.69
N VAL A 27 0.83 7.87 6.14
CA VAL A 27 0.01 6.69 6.38
C VAL A 27 0.89 5.56 6.92
N ARG A 28 0.40 4.90 7.97
CA ARG A 28 1.06 3.75 8.62
C ARG A 28 0.02 2.73 9.08
N VAL A 29 0.43 1.46 9.20
CA VAL A 29 -0.30 0.47 9.99
C VAL A 29 0.17 0.48 11.44
N GLU A 30 -0.72 0.80 12.39
CA GLU A 30 -0.44 0.72 13.83
C GLU A 30 -1.58 0.05 14.58
N GLY A 31 -1.27 -0.85 15.51
CA GLY A 31 -2.30 -1.49 16.36
C GLY A 31 -3.38 -2.29 15.61
N GLY A 32 -3.16 -2.64 14.33
CA GLY A 32 -4.15 -3.30 13.48
C GLY A 32 -5.03 -2.34 12.67
N ASP A 33 -4.79 -1.03 12.76
CA ASP A 33 -5.47 0.01 11.99
C ASP A 33 -4.54 0.59 10.92
N VAL A 34 -5.11 1.03 9.80
CA VAL A 34 -4.47 1.98 8.90
C VAL A 34 -4.78 3.38 9.43
N VAL A 35 -3.74 4.16 9.72
CA VAL A 35 -3.86 5.46 10.35
C VAL A 35 -3.17 6.51 9.50
N ALA A 36 -3.82 7.66 9.34
CA ALA A 36 -3.26 8.81 8.68
C ALA A 36 -2.96 9.94 9.65
N TYR A 37 -1.86 10.64 9.38
CA TYR A 37 -1.38 11.77 10.14
C TYR A 37 -1.07 12.94 9.21
N ASP A 38 -1.24 14.13 9.74
CA ASP A 38 -0.63 15.31 9.18
C ASP A 38 0.90 15.18 9.23
N ALA A 39 1.53 15.28 8.06
CA ALA A 39 2.96 15.07 7.92
C ALA A 39 3.78 16.11 8.68
N VAL A 40 3.29 17.34 8.81
CA VAL A 40 4.04 18.46 9.42
C VAL A 40 3.93 18.44 10.94
N SER A 41 2.70 18.37 11.45
CA SER A 41 2.39 18.44 12.88
C SER A 41 2.44 17.08 13.59
N GLY A 42 2.31 15.98 12.85
CA GLY A 42 2.15 14.64 13.42
C GLY A 42 0.76 14.39 14.00
N ALA A 43 -0.20 15.31 13.83
CA ALA A 43 -1.55 15.14 14.34
C ALA A 43 -2.29 14.05 13.56
N ARG A 44 -2.94 13.12 14.27
CA ARG A 44 -3.78 12.07 13.66
C ARG A 44 -4.98 12.71 12.93
N ARG A 45 -5.16 12.35 11.66
CA ARG A 45 -6.28 12.77 10.80
C ARG A 45 -7.44 11.81 10.89
N TRP A 46 -7.20 10.53 10.64
CA TRP A 46 -8.21 9.47 10.66
C TRP A 46 -7.59 8.10 10.94
N SER A 47 -8.45 7.11 11.18
CA SER A 47 -8.10 5.71 11.41
C SER A 47 -9.19 4.81 10.89
N ARG A 48 -8.79 3.69 10.31
CA ARG A 48 -9.68 2.64 9.84
C ARG A 48 -9.14 1.28 10.27
N PRO A 49 -10.00 0.34 10.67
CA PRO A 49 -9.58 -1.05 10.83
C PRO A 49 -8.88 -1.53 9.57
N ALA A 50 -7.71 -2.14 9.71
CA ALA A 50 -7.02 -2.76 8.57
C ALA A 50 -7.56 -4.18 8.32
N ASP A 51 -8.10 -4.84 9.34
CA ASP A 51 -8.60 -6.23 9.27
C ASP A 51 -7.58 -7.20 8.64
N GLY A 52 -6.30 -7.00 8.96
CA GLY A 52 -5.18 -7.78 8.42
C GLY A 52 -4.70 -7.33 7.04
N ALA A 53 -5.27 -6.27 6.46
CA ALA A 53 -4.79 -5.68 5.23
C ALA A 53 -3.42 -5.01 5.41
N VAL A 54 -2.64 -5.01 4.33
CA VAL A 54 -1.34 -4.34 4.26
C VAL A 54 -1.39 -3.13 3.34
N VAL A 55 -0.68 -2.06 3.67
CA VAL A 55 -0.55 -0.89 2.77
C VAL A 55 0.40 -1.24 1.64
N LEU A 56 -0.13 -1.33 0.41
CA LEU A 56 0.67 -1.54 -0.79
C LEU A 56 1.40 -0.27 -1.20
N ALA A 57 0.63 0.81 -1.40
CA ALA A 57 1.13 2.07 -1.93
C ALA A 57 0.23 3.23 -1.49
N VAL A 58 0.79 4.43 -1.53
CA VAL A 58 0.03 5.68 -1.38
C VAL A 58 0.42 6.59 -2.52
N GLU A 59 -0.58 7.14 -3.19
CA GLU A 59 -0.42 8.10 -4.29
C GLU A 59 -1.25 9.36 -3.99
N PRO A 60 -1.20 10.42 -4.81
CA PRO A 60 -2.02 11.60 -4.57
C PRO A 60 -3.51 11.25 -4.44
N GLY A 61 -4.07 11.48 -3.25
CA GLY A 61 -5.51 11.28 -2.99
C GLY A 61 -5.95 9.85 -2.68
N VAL A 62 -5.09 8.84 -2.76
CA VAL A 62 -5.48 7.43 -2.57
C VAL A 62 -4.47 6.62 -1.75
N VAL A 63 -4.98 5.77 -0.86
CA VAL A 63 -4.24 4.70 -0.16
C VAL A 63 -4.70 3.36 -0.71
N HIS A 64 -3.77 2.53 -1.16
CA HIS A 64 -4.05 1.19 -1.68
C HIS A 64 -3.69 0.14 -0.64
N LEU A 65 -4.67 -0.66 -0.26
CA LEU A 65 -4.53 -1.77 0.69
C LEU A 65 -4.72 -3.10 -0.02
N LEU A 66 -3.97 -4.13 0.38
CA LEU A 66 -4.24 -5.51 0.01
C LEU A 66 -4.83 -6.24 1.21
N THR A 67 -6.05 -6.75 1.06
CA THR A 67 -6.73 -7.54 2.09
C THR A 67 -6.26 -9.00 2.09
N PRO A 68 -6.46 -9.75 3.19
CA PRO A 68 -6.14 -11.18 3.25
C PRO A 68 -6.85 -12.04 2.20
N ASP A 69 -8.00 -11.60 1.70
CA ASP A 69 -8.76 -12.27 0.64
C ASP A 69 -8.44 -11.75 -0.78
N HIS A 70 -7.28 -11.11 -0.94
CA HIS A 70 -6.73 -10.63 -2.21
C HIS A 70 -7.60 -9.58 -2.94
N HIS A 71 -8.27 -8.71 -2.19
CA HIS A 71 -8.83 -7.48 -2.78
C HIS A 71 -7.84 -6.33 -2.61
N VAL A 72 -7.67 -5.55 -3.68
CA VAL A 72 -7.13 -4.21 -3.57
C VAL A 72 -8.28 -3.27 -3.19
N VAL A 73 -8.16 -2.70 -1.99
CA VAL A 73 -9.10 -1.72 -1.45
C VAL A 73 -8.45 -0.35 -1.52
N SER A 74 -9.14 0.60 -2.14
CA SER A 74 -8.65 1.96 -2.31
C SER A 74 -9.39 2.89 -1.38
N LEU A 75 -8.67 3.56 -0.49
CA LEU A 75 -9.23 4.54 0.43
C LEU A 75 -8.92 5.95 -0.06
N GLU A 76 -9.86 6.88 0.10
CA GLU A 76 -9.59 8.29 -0.05
C GLU A 76 -8.57 8.76 1.00
N LEU A 77 -7.46 9.35 0.57
CA LEU A 77 -6.35 9.73 1.46
C LEU A 77 -6.77 10.75 2.54
N GLY A 78 -7.70 11.65 2.22
CA GLY A 78 -8.13 12.71 3.13
C GLY A 78 -9.05 12.23 4.26
N THR A 79 -9.85 11.20 4.02
CA THR A 79 -10.96 10.79 4.90
C THR A 79 -10.81 9.36 5.42
N GLY A 80 -10.09 8.51 4.70
CA GLY A 80 -10.01 7.07 4.94
C GLY A 80 -11.24 6.31 4.43
N ASP A 81 -12.10 6.93 3.63
CA ASP A 81 -13.32 6.28 3.13
C ASP A 81 -13.02 5.37 1.92
N GLU A 82 -13.61 4.18 1.88
CA GLU A 82 -13.44 3.23 0.78
C GLU A 82 -14.04 3.80 -0.51
N ARG A 83 -13.22 3.95 -1.55
CA ARG A 83 -13.61 4.37 -2.90
C ARG A 83 -13.91 3.18 -3.81
N SER A 84 -13.13 2.11 -3.68
CA SER A 84 -13.25 0.92 -4.51
C SER A 84 -12.66 -0.32 -3.85
N ARG A 85 -13.11 -1.47 -4.34
CA ARG A 85 -12.66 -2.80 -3.94
C ARG A 85 -12.66 -3.69 -5.16
N ILE A 86 -11.48 -4.14 -5.57
CA ILE A 86 -11.31 -4.96 -6.76
C ILE A 86 -10.53 -6.20 -6.38
N TYR A 87 -11.03 -7.36 -6.79
CA TYR A 87 -10.28 -8.61 -6.62
C TYR A 87 -9.02 -8.53 -7.47
N ALA A 88 -7.86 -8.75 -6.85
CA ALA A 88 -6.54 -8.76 -7.48
C ALA A 88 -6.47 -9.96 -8.43
N HIS A 89 -7.06 -9.76 -9.62
CA HIS A 89 -7.41 -10.82 -10.53
C HIS A 89 -6.16 -11.48 -11.10
N ILE A 90 -6.09 -12.79 -10.94
CA ILE A 90 -5.11 -13.63 -11.61
C ILE A 90 -5.89 -14.68 -12.41
N PRO A 91 -5.93 -14.56 -13.74
CA PRO A 91 -6.53 -15.59 -14.58
C PRO A 91 -5.92 -16.96 -14.27
N ASP A 92 -6.77 -17.98 -14.21
CA ASP A 92 -6.38 -19.40 -14.14
C ASP A 92 -5.60 -19.87 -12.90
N THR A 93 -5.39 -19.02 -11.88
CA THR A 93 -4.62 -19.40 -10.67
C THR A 93 -5.24 -18.94 -9.35
N HIS A 94 -6.56 -18.77 -9.27
CA HIS A 94 -7.29 -18.31 -8.07
C HIS A 94 -6.90 -19.12 -6.80
N ASP A 95 -6.47 -20.36 -6.98
CA ASP A 95 -6.16 -21.31 -5.89
C ASP A 95 -4.70 -21.26 -5.39
N LEU A 96 -3.81 -20.52 -6.06
CA LEU A 96 -2.41 -20.42 -5.62
C LEU A 96 -2.24 -19.28 -4.61
N PRO A 97 -1.91 -19.59 -3.33
CA PRO A 97 -1.66 -18.55 -2.35
C PRO A 97 -0.42 -17.75 -2.75
N TRP A 98 -0.46 -16.43 -2.62
CA TRP A 98 0.69 -15.55 -2.88
C TRP A 98 0.77 -14.49 -1.79
N VAL A 99 1.96 -13.93 -1.59
CA VAL A 99 2.15 -12.77 -0.71
C VAL A 99 2.67 -11.60 -1.53
N ALA A 100 2.20 -10.39 -1.22
CA ALA A 100 2.67 -9.19 -1.91
C ALA A 100 4.13 -8.91 -1.61
N GLY A 101 4.91 -8.72 -2.67
CA GLY A 101 6.26 -8.16 -2.61
C GLY A 101 6.21 -6.65 -2.70
N TYR A 102 7.07 -6.05 -3.52
CA TYR A 102 6.96 -4.63 -3.81
C TYR A 102 5.68 -4.32 -4.59
N ALA A 103 5.16 -3.12 -4.35
CA ALA A 103 4.03 -2.58 -5.09
C ALA A 103 4.33 -1.16 -5.54
N TYR A 104 3.78 -0.79 -6.69
CA TYR A 104 3.86 0.56 -7.24
C TYR A 104 2.48 1.02 -7.64
N ALA A 105 2.16 2.29 -7.38
CA ALA A 105 0.91 2.89 -7.80
C ALA A 105 1.12 4.24 -8.49
N SER A 106 0.37 4.47 -9.57
CA SER A 106 0.27 5.75 -10.25
C SER A 106 -1.05 5.84 -11.00
N ASP A 107 -1.70 7.00 -10.91
CA ASP A 107 -2.90 7.37 -11.65
C ASP A 107 -4.03 6.33 -11.50
N GLY A 108 -4.18 5.77 -10.29
CA GLY A 108 -5.21 4.77 -9.99
C GLY A 108 -4.92 3.37 -10.53
N TYR A 109 -3.67 3.08 -10.88
CA TYR A 109 -3.22 1.72 -11.20
C TYR A 109 -2.27 1.22 -10.13
N VAL A 110 -2.40 -0.04 -9.74
CA VAL A 110 -1.52 -0.71 -8.78
C VAL A 110 -0.90 -1.93 -9.44
N VAL A 111 0.43 -2.00 -9.39
CA VAL A 111 1.23 -3.18 -9.77
C VAL A 111 1.77 -3.83 -8.50
N ILE A 112 1.61 -5.14 -8.37
CA ILE A 112 2.03 -5.90 -7.19
C ILE A 112 2.90 -7.07 -7.63
N GLU A 113 4.08 -7.22 -7.02
CA GLU A 113 4.91 -8.42 -7.16
C GLU A 113 4.29 -9.60 -6.41
N ARG A 114 4.25 -10.76 -7.06
CA ARG A 114 3.80 -12.01 -6.45
C ARG A 114 4.98 -12.84 -5.95
N LEU A 115 5.07 -12.96 -4.64
CA LEU A 115 6.04 -13.84 -4.00
C LEU A 115 5.40 -15.18 -3.64
N ILE A 116 6.22 -16.23 -3.64
CA ILE A 116 5.83 -17.54 -3.13
C ILE A 116 5.71 -17.45 -1.60
N PRO A 117 4.62 -17.93 -0.97
CA PRO A 117 4.49 -17.92 0.48
C PRO A 117 5.66 -18.67 1.15
N GLY A 118 6.38 -18.00 2.06
CA GLY A 118 7.56 -18.58 2.71
C GLY A 118 8.81 -18.66 1.83
N ALA A 119 8.83 -17.96 0.70
CA ALA A 119 9.97 -17.85 -0.19
C ALA A 119 11.29 -17.48 0.53
N ASN A 120 12.40 -18.04 0.06
CA ASN A 120 13.74 -17.67 0.53
C ASN A 120 14.19 -16.36 -0.16
N PRO A 121 14.35 -15.23 0.55
CA PRO A 121 14.77 -13.96 -0.06
C PRO A 121 16.20 -13.98 -0.61
N ASN A 122 17.01 -14.97 -0.25
CA ASN A 122 18.36 -15.17 -0.78
C ASN A 122 18.43 -16.31 -1.81
N GLY A 123 17.28 -16.88 -2.20
CA GLY A 123 17.17 -17.94 -3.20
C GLY A 123 17.21 -17.39 -4.62
N SER A 124 17.09 -18.29 -5.59
CA SER A 124 16.89 -17.90 -6.99
C SER A 124 15.51 -17.25 -7.21
N ASP A 125 15.35 -16.52 -8.31
CA ASP A 125 14.07 -15.89 -8.67
C ASP A 125 12.91 -16.90 -8.75
N ALA A 126 13.18 -18.15 -9.14
CA ALA A 126 12.16 -19.22 -9.21
C ALA A 126 11.76 -19.76 -7.83
N GLU A 127 12.61 -19.59 -6.81
CA GLU A 127 12.31 -19.94 -5.41
C GLU A 127 11.66 -18.77 -4.66
N TYR A 128 11.72 -17.56 -5.24
CA TYR A 128 11.23 -16.34 -4.62
C TYR A 128 9.92 -15.81 -5.23
N TYR A 129 9.83 -15.75 -6.56
CA TYR A 129 8.71 -15.20 -7.30
C TYR A 129 7.87 -16.28 -7.98
N TYR A 130 6.57 -16.02 -8.15
CA TYR A 130 5.80 -16.72 -9.18
C TYR A 130 6.29 -16.29 -10.57
N GLN A 131 6.61 -17.25 -11.43
CA GLN A 131 7.16 -16.97 -12.75
C GLN A 131 6.08 -16.52 -13.76
N VAL A 132 4.81 -16.97 -13.60
CA VAL A 132 3.71 -16.60 -14.51
C VAL A 132 2.37 -16.50 -13.74
N PRO A 133 1.68 -15.34 -13.80
CA PRO A 133 2.29 -14.02 -13.95
C PRO A 133 3.05 -13.63 -12.68
N THR A 134 4.21 -12.98 -12.83
CA THR A 134 4.98 -12.42 -11.70
C THR A 134 4.32 -11.19 -11.09
N LEU A 135 3.55 -10.45 -11.90
CA LEU A 135 2.90 -9.21 -11.50
C LEU A 135 1.38 -9.34 -11.56
N VAL A 136 0.70 -8.68 -10.63
CA VAL A 136 -0.74 -8.38 -10.73
C VAL A 136 -0.90 -6.90 -11.03
N LEU A 137 -1.74 -6.56 -12.01
CA LEU A 137 -2.15 -5.19 -12.32
C LEU A 137 -3.65 -5.05 -12.05
N THR A 138 -4.02 -4.04 -11.30
CA THR A 138 -5.42 -3.65 -11.11
C THR A 138 -5.60 -2.14 -11.27
N GLY A 139 -6.75 -1.73 -11.79
CA GLY A 139 -7.22 -0.36 -11.63
C GLY A 139 -7.87 -0.18 -10.25
N SER A 140 -8.05 1.07 -9.83
CA SER A 140 -8.74 1.47 -8.60
C SER A 140 -9.88 2.45 -8.86
#